data_AF-A0A4Q3YR91-F1
#
_entry.id   AF-A0A4Q3YR91-F1
#
_cell.length_a   1.000
_cell.length_b   1.000
_cell.length_c   1.000
_cell.angle_alpha   90.00
_cell.angle_beta   90.00
_cell.angle_gamma   90.00
#
_symmetry.space_group_name_H-M   'P 1'
#
loop_
_entity.id
_entity.type
_entity.pdbx_description
1 polymer ?
#
loop_
_entity_poly.entity_id
_entity_poly.type
_entity_poly.pdbx_seq_one_letter_code
_entity_poly.pdbx_strand_id
1 'polypeptide(L)'
;MLGGEDPEALGAARRIQQYTGPVMAKGLEDTALYRFNRLIALSDVGEKPDRFSQSVASFHDFLKSRLDRQRHGMLTSSSHDTKRGEDIRARLASLSGHARVWDRKVDLWAEILLGQGAPAIDRGDLSYFFQTLLGAWPVEIEPDEALDEPRRAAFQDRIGAAMLKSVREARQRTNWNVPRHDYEAQLDAFIKVAMGSGANPFLDDFRQFEATIAWDGACNGLVETLIKLTAPGVPDIYQGSELWEQSMVDPDNRRPVDFGARAALLAQLQDDAPLAPLSRHFRDGAIKLALIRRVLALRRRHAGLFADGDYQPLEVAGADAKRVLAFTRTQGEVTLLVAATLRPWLRTPAATALPPCPIAGAAWRDVLQNTAASDGLCSAELPISLFIAERP
;
A
#
# COMPACT_ATOMS: atom_id res chain seq x y z
N MET A 1 3.91 25.43 34.32
CA MET A 1 3.47 26.46 33.34
C MET A 1 4.51 27.55 33.37
N LEU A 2 5.29 27.73 32.30
CA LEU A 2 6.19 28.87 32.18
C LEU A 2 5.29 30.11 31.99
N GLY A 3 5.27 31.01 32.97
CA GLY A 3 4.48 32.24 32.95
C GLY A 3 4.88 33.11 31.74
N GLY A 4 3.87 33.55 30.98
CA GLY A 4 4.01 34.01 29.60
C GLY A 4 4.62 35.39 29.35
N GLU A 5 5.59 35.85 30.15
CA GLU A 5 6.14 37.21 30.00
C GLU A 5 7.68 37.32 29.98
N ASP A 6 8.44 36.25 30.27
CA ASP A 6 9.91 36.30 30.16
C ASP A 6 10.38 36.12 28.70
N PRO A 7 10.96 37.17 28.06
CA PRO A 7 11.44 37.08 26.68
C PRO A 7 12.52 36.03 26.47
N GLU A 8 13.34 35.75 27.50
CA GLU A 8 14.40 34.74 27.42
C GLU A 8 13.79 33.33 27.42
N ALA A 9 12.87 33.04 28.33
CA ALA A 9 12.11 31.79 28.34
C ALA A 9 11.32 31.57 27.04
N LEU A 10 10.70 32.61 26.48
CA LEU A 10 10.02 32.55 25.19
C LEU A 10 11.00 32.29 24.04
N GLY A 11 12.18 32.92 24.07
CA GLY A 11 13.26 32.68 23.11
C GLY A 11 13.77 31.24 23.15
N ALA A 12 14.00 30.72 24.35
CA ALA A 12 14.40 29.33 24.57
C ALA A 12 13.32 28.35 24.08
N ALA A 13 12.04 28.60 24.41
CA ALA A 13 10.92 27.76 23.97
C ALA A 13 10.82 27.69 22.44
N ARG A 14 10.93 28.84 21.74
CA ARG A 14 10.95 28.87 20.27
C ARG A 14 12.15 28.12 19.70
N ARG A 15 13.32 28.24 20.34
CA ARG A 15 14.52 27.50 19.89
C ARG A 15 14.36 26.00 20.07
N ILE A 16 13.79 25.55 21.18
CA ILE A 16 13.48 24.12 21.42
C ILE A 16 12.52 23.59 20.34
N GLN A 17 11.47 24.33 20.00
CA GLN A 17 10.51 23.94 18.95
C GLN A 17 11.16 23.73 17.57
N GLN A 18 12.28 24.39 17.28
CA GLN A 18 13.04 24.17 16.05
C GLN A 18 13.79 22.82 16.03
N TYR A 19 14.08 22.23 17.20
CA TYR A 19 14.81 20.96 17.32
C TYR A 19 13.91 19.75 17.56
N THR A 20 12.70 19.94 18.09
CA THR A 20 11.80 18.81 18.37
C THR A 20 11.42 18.01 17.12
N GLY A 21 11.23 18.68 15.97
CA GLY A 21 10.97 18.02 14.68
C GLY A 21 12.15 17.13 14.23
N PRO A 22 13.37 17.68 14.08
CA PRO A 22 14.56 16.88 13.76
C PRO A 22 14.84 15.73 14.73
N VAL A 23 14.65 15.94 16.04
CA VAL A 23 14.82 14.87 17.05
C VAL A 23 13.80 13.74 16.82
N MET A 24 12.54 14.07 16.56
CA MET A 24 11.51 13.10 16.24
C MET A 24 11.85 12.35 14.94
N ALA A 25 12.16 13.05 13.86
CA ALA A 25 12.48 12.42 12.57
C ALA A 25 13.71 11.51 12.68
N LYS A 26 14.80 11.96 13.29
CA LYS A 26 16.03 11.15 13.41
C LYS A 26 15.91 10.01 14.43
N GLY A 27 15.12 10.18 15.48
CA GLY A 27 14.93 9.13 16.49
C GLY A 27 13.88 8.09 16.11
N LEU A 28 12.74 8.53 15.57
CA LEU A 28 11.63 7.68 15.18
C LEU A 28 11.83 7.17 13.74
N GLU A 29 11.74 8.05 12.75
CA GLU A 29 11.65 7.69 11.34
C GLU A 29 12.95 7.07 10.79
N ASP A 30 14.11 7.61 11.19
CA ASP A 30 15.43 7.16 10.73
C ASP A 30 16.14 6.24 11.75
N THR A 31 15.45 5.71 12.76
CA THR A 31 16.05 4.72 13.67
C THR A 31 15.04 3.73 14.23
N ALA A 32 14.05 4.18 15.01
CA ALA A 32 13.12 3.26 15.66
C ALA A 32 12.28 2.45 14.65
N LEU A 33 11.86 3.06 13.53
CA LEU A 33 11.13 2.37 12.46
C LEU A 33 11.93 1.24 11.80
N TYR A 34 13.27 1.31 11.81
CA TYR A 34 14.17 0.27 11.28
C TYR A 34 14.49 -0.83 12.31
N ARG A 35 14.16 -0.61 13.58
CA ARG A 35 14.34 -1.62 14.66
C ARG A 35 13.06 -2.41 14.92
N PHE A 36 11.90 -1.82 14.66
CA PHE A 36 10.61 -2.43 14.97
C PHE A 36 10.05 -3.18 13.76
N ASN A 37 10.60 -4.36 13.49
CA ASN A 37 10.33 -5.14 12.27
C ASN A 37 9.18 -6.15 12.39
N ARG A 38 8.20 -5.91 13.29
CA ARG A 38 7.02 -6.80 13.47
C ARG A 38 6.21 -6.95 12.18
N LEU A 39 5.91 -5.81 11.54
CA LEU A 39 5.28 -5.72 10.24
C LEU A 39 5.70 -4.40 9.60
N ILE A 40 6.70 -4.43 8.71
CA ILE A 40 7.33 -3.20 8.19
C ILE A 40 6.39 -2.36 7.29
N ALA A 41 5.22 -2.90 6.94
CA ALA A 41 4.13 -2.15 6.33
C ALA A 41 3.65 -0.98 7.21
N LEU A 42 3.80 -1.09 8.53
CA LEU A 42 3.39 -0.08 9.52
C LEU A 42 4.54 0.86 9.92
N SER A 43 5.73 0.68 9.35
CA SER A 43 6.94 1.42 9.69
C SER A 43 7.31 2.39 8.56
N ASP A 44 6.47 3.42 8.38
CA ASP A 44 6.64 4.46 7.36
C ASP A 44 6.60 5.89 7.96
N VAL A 45 6.90 6.89 7.16
CA VAL A 45 6.89 8.31 7.57
C VAL A 45 5.48 8.71 8.03
N GLY A 46 5.39 9.33 9.22
CA GLY A 46 4.11 9.71 9.84
C GLY A 46 3.35 8.57 10.53
N GLU A 47 3.81 7.33 10.44
CA GLU A 47 3.14 6.16 11.04
C GLU A 47 3.51 5.94 12.51
N LYS A 48 2.65 5.18 13.19
CA LYS A 48 2.81 4.77 14.59
C LYS A 48 2.74 3.25 14.68
N PRO A 49 3.88 2.52 14.55
CA PRO A 49 3.87 1.07 14.37
C PRO A 49 3.41 0.28 15.61
N ASP A 50 3.28 0.93 16.76
CA ASP A 50 2.63 0.40 17.96
C ASP A 50 1.11 0.20 17.76
N ARG A 51 0.49 0.98 16.87
CA ARG A 51 -0.91 0.81 16.43
C ARG A 51 -0.98 -0.19 15.27
N PHE A 52 -1.30 -1.44 15.59
CA PHE A 52 -1.30 -2.52 14.60
C PHE A 52 -2.43 -2.42 13.56
N SER A 53 -3.62 -1.99 13.96
CA SER A 53 -4.79 -1.88 13.09
C SER A 53 -5.76 -0.81 13.59
N GLN A 54 -6.75 -0.46 12.77
CA GLN A 54 -7.84 0.45 13.10
C GLN A 54 -9.18 -0.16 12.71
N SER A 55 -10.25 0.22 13.42
CA SER A 55 -11.61 -0.20 13.06
C SER A 55 -12.15 0.66 11.90
N VAL A 56 -13.10 0.09 11.15
CA VAL A 56 -13.85 0.82 10.10
C VAL A 56 -14.51 2.08 10.67
N ALA A 57 -15.08 1.99 11.88
CA ALA A 57 -15.65 3.16 12.58
C ALA A 57 -14.62 4.26 12.81
N SER A 58 -13.43 3.93 13.32
CA SER A 58 -12.36 4.92 13.56
C SER A 58 -11.89 5.57 12.25
N PHE A 59 -11.86 4.81 11.16
CA PHE A 59 -11.54 5.34 9.83
C PHE A 59 -12.60 6.33 9.32
N HIS A 60 -13.89 6.03 9.52
CA HIS A 60 -14.97 6.95 9.18
C HIS A 60 -14.91 8.24 10.02
N ASP A 61 -14.65 8.14 11.32
CA ASP A 61 -14.49 9.32 12.19
C ASP A 61 -13.29 10.17 11.76
N PHE A 62 -12.19 9.53 11.36
CA PHE A 62 -11.04 10.22 10.77
C PHE A 62 -11.43 11.00 9.50
N LEU A 63 -12.13 10.37 8.56
CA LEU A 63 -12.54 11.05 7.31
C LEU A 63 -13.54 12.18 7.54
N LYS A 64 -14.49 12.04 8.48
CA LYS A 64 -15.37 13.13 8.91
C LYS A 64 -14.58 14.31 9.46
N SER A 65 -13.67 14.06 10.42
CA SER A 65 -12.81 15.11 10.96
C SER A 65 -11.95 15.78 9.87
N ARG A 66 -11.58 15.02 8.84
CA ARG A 66 -10.75 15.54 7.75
C ARG A 66 -11.56 16.38 6.77
N LEU A 67 -12.81 16.01 6.47
CA LEU A 67 -13.74 16.84 5.72
C LEU A 67 -13.93 18.21 6.38
N ASP A 68 -14.03 18.24 7.71
CA ASP A 68 -14.24 19.50 8.46
C ASP A 68 -12.99 20.38 8.52
N ARG A 69 -11.81 19.78 8.73
CA ARG A 69 -10.57 20.54 9.04
C ARG A 69 -9.63 20.72 7.86
N GLN A 70 -9.69 19.81 6.89
CA GLN A 70 -8.72 19.67 5.80
C GLN A 70 -9.41 19.19 4.52
N ARG A 71 -10.57 19.79 4.19
CA ARG A 71 -11.39 19.45 3.02
C ARG A 71 -10.59 19.27 1.73
N HIS A 72 -9.61 20.14 1.51
CA HIS A 72 -8.73 20.13 0.32
C HIS A 72 -7.31 19.66 0.64
N GLY A 73 -7.10 18.99 1.78
CA GLY A 73 -5.83 18.40 2.15
C GLY A 73 -5.48 17.25 1.20
N MET A 74 -4.18 17.06 0.95
CA MET A 74 -3.69 15.99 0.09
C MET A 74 -3.97 14.61 0.69
N LEU A 75 -4.31 13.66 -0.18
CA LEU A 75 -4.43 12.23 0.09
C LEU A 75 -3.27 11.54 -0.63
N THR A 76 -2.16 11.36 0.07
CA THR A 76 -0.97 10.69 -0.48
C THR A 76 -0.80 9.31 0.13
N SER A 77 -0.34 8.37 -0.68
CA SER A 77 0.04 7.02 -0.26
C SER A 77 1.51 6.73 -0.59
N SER A 78 2.11 7.38 -1.58
CA SER A 78 3.54 7.22 -1.88
C SER A 78 4.18 8.59 -2.09
N SER A 79 5.45 8.73 -1.72
CA SER A 79 6.23 9.94 -2.02
C SER A 79 7.71 9.60 -2.22
N HIS A 80 8.51 10.62 -2.55
CA HIS A 80 9.96 10.49 -2.62
C HIS A 80 10.62 10.25 -1.24
N ASP A 81 9.89 10.43 -0.14
CA ASP A 81 10.38 10.24 1.24
C ASP A 81 9.74 9.05 1.96
N THR A 82 8.67 8.45 1.43
CA THR A 82 8.11 7.22 2.01
C THR A 82 9.18 6.12 2.02
N LYS A 83 9.24 5.37 3.12
CA LYS A 83 10.21 4.29 3.29
C LYS A 83 9.97 3.16 2.28
N ARG A 84 8.73 3.00 1.81
CA ARG A 84 8.30 1.96 0.84
C ARG A 84 7.16 2.49 -0.02
N GLY A 85 7.00 1.93 -1.22
CA GLY A 85 5.87 2.20 -2.09
C GLY A 85 4.53 1.70 -1.51
N GLU A 86 3.43 2.29 -1.96
CA GLU A 86 2.08 1.90 -1.53
C GLU A 86 1.77 0.41 -1.76
N ASP A 87 2.20 -0.15 -2.88
CA ASP A 87 1.91 -1.54 -3.18
C ASP A 87 2.84 -2.51 -2.44
N ILE A 88 4.03 -2.08 -2.00
CA ILE A 88 4.82 -2.81 -1.00
C ILE A 88 4.03 -2.93 0.31
N ARG A 89 3.50 -1.81 0.83
CA ARG A 89 2.78 -1.80 2.10
C ARG A 89 1.46 -2.56 1.99
N ALA A 90 0.72 -2.38 0.89
CA ALA A 90 -0.51 -3.10 0.61
C ALA A 90 -0.27 -4.62 0.56
N ARG A 91 0.81 -5.05 -0.10
CA ARG A 91 1.22 -6.46 -0.13
C ARG A 91 1.59 -6.97 1.25
N LEU A 92 2.43 -6.27 1.99
CA LEU A 92 2.88 -6.72 3.31
C LEU A 92 1.75 -6.74 4.34
N ALA A 93 0.81 -5.81 4.28
CA ALA A 93 -0.38 -5.81 5.15
C ALA A 93 -1.18 -7.12 5.04
N SER A 94 -1.06 -7.83 3.91
CA SER A 94 -1.66 -9.15 3.68
C SER A 94 -1.16 -10.22 4.64
N LEU A 95 0.08 -10.10 5.13
CA LEU A 95 0.66 -11.05 6.08
C LEU A 95 -0.14 -11.15 7.38
N SER A 96 -0.92 -10.12 7.74
CA SER A 96 -1.78 -10.17 8.93
C SER A 96 -2.85 -11.26 8.86
N GLY A 97 -3.29 -11.63 7.65
CA GLY A 97 -4.18 -12.77 7.40
C GLY A 97 -3.46 -14.13 7.31
N HIS A 98 -2.13 -14.12 7.16
CA HIS A 98 -1.30 -15.31 6.91
C HIS A 98 -0.23 -15.54 7.97
N ALA A 99 -0.33 -14.90 9.14
CA ALA A 99 0.74 -14.81 10.13
C ALA A 99 1.35 -16.16 10.53
N ARG A 100 0.53 -17.20 10.75
CA ARG A 100 1.03 -18.54 11.10
C ARG A 100 1.78 -19.23 9.95
N VAL A 101 1.36 -19.00 8.72
CA VAL A 101 2.03 -19.55 7.53
C VAL A 101 3.35 -18.81 7.31
N TRP A 102 3.31 -17.48 7.42
CA TRP A 102 4.48 -16.62 7.34
C TRP A 102 5.57 -17.02 8.34
N ASP A 103 5.22 -17.25 9.60
CA ASP A 103 6.16 -17.66 10.64
C ASP A 103 6.90 -18.96 10.28
N ARG A 104 6.16 -19.99 9.85
CA ARG A 104 6.75 -21.25 9.38
C ARG A 104 7.61 -21.09 8.13
N LYS A 105 7.22 -20.19 7.22
CA LYS A 105 7.98 -19.92 6.00
C LYS A 105 9.31 -19.23 6.31
N VAL A 106 9.31 -18.26 7.24
CA VAL A 106 10.53 -17.59 7.70
C VAL A 106 11.52 -18.59 8.31
N ASP A 107 11.05 -19.50 9.18
CA ASP A 107 11.90 -20.53 9.76
C ASP A 107 12.46 -21.48 8.69
N LEU A 108 11.59 -21.99 7.79
CA LEU A 108 12.00 -22.85 6.68
C LEU A 108 13.05 -22.18 5.78
N TRP A 109 12.81 -20.94 5.37
CA TRP A 109 13.73 -20.21 4.50
C TRP A 109 15.06 -19.93 5.18
N ALA A 110 15.05 -19.61 6.47
CA ALA A 110 16.27 -19.45 7.26
C ALA A 110 17.09 -20.76 7.28
N GLU A 111 16.44 -21.90 7.52
CA GLU A 111 17.08 -23.22 7.51
C GLU A 111 17.67 -23.58 6.14
N ILE A 112 16.90 -23.36 5.06
CA ILE A 112 17.36 -23.61 3.69
C ILE A 112 18.61 -22.76 3.39
N LEU A 113 18.57 -21.46 3.66
CA LEU A 113 19.67 -20.55 3.37
C LEU A 113 20.93 -20.91 4.18
N LEU A 114 20.79 -21.26 5.45
CA LEU A 114 21.90 -21.75 6.26
C LEU A 114 22.48 -23.05 5.70
N GLY A 115 21.63 -24.00 5.29
CA GLY A 115 22.05 -25.25 4.65
C GLY A 115 22.77 -25.05 3.31
N GLN A 116 22.47 -23.95 2.61
CA GLN A 116 23.16 -23.52 1.37
C GLN A 116 24.45 -22.71 1.63
N GLY A 117 24.84 -22.54 2.90
CA GLY A 117 26.06 -21.83 3.26
C GLY A 117 25.92 -20.31 3.38
N ALA A 118 24.70 -19.78 3.44
CA ALA A 118 24.50 -18.38 3.80
C ALA A 118 25.00 -18.14 5.23
N PRO A 119 25.72 -17.03 5.50
CA PRO A 119 26.12 -16.72 6.86
C PRO A 119 24.92 -16.31 7.72
N ALA A 120 24.97 -16.62 9.01
CA ALA A 120 23.90 -16.28 9.94
C ALA A 120 23.89 -14.79 10.31
N ILE A 121 22.84 -14.06 9.92
CA ILE A 121 22.64 -12.65 10.27
C ILE A 121 21.72 -12.47 11.50
N ASP A 122 21.60 -11.24 12.00
CA ASP A 122 20.68 -10.94 13.11
C ASP A 122 19.22 -11.27 12.76
N ARG A 123 18.43 -11.79 13.73
CA ARG A 123 17.04 -12.17 13.49
C ARG A 123 16.15 -10.99 13.07
N GLY A 124 16.42 -9.79 13.60
CA GLY A 124 15.70 -8.57 13.22
C GLY A 124 15.96 -8.18 11.77
N ASP A 125 17.19 -8.35 11.32
CA ASP A 125 17.61 -8.07 9.93
C ASP A 125 17.11 -9.15 8.98
N LEU A 126 17.09 -10.42 9.41
CA LEU A 126 16.48 -11.53 8.67
C LEU A 126 14.97 -11.32 8.44
N SER A 127 14.24 -10.90 9.48
CA SER A 127 12.82 -10.58 9.38
C SER A 127 12.58 -9.40 8.43
N TYR A 128 13.42 -8.37 8.50
CA TYR A 128 13.36 -7.23 7.58
C TYR A 128 13.65 -7.66 6.14
N PHE A 129 14.64 -8.52 5.91
CA PHE A 129 14.99 -9.05 4.61
C PHE A 129 13.82 -9.77 3.95
N PHE A 130 13.21 -10.74 4.63
CA PHE A 130 12.11 -11.50 4.03
C PHE A 130 10.89 -10.62 3.73
N GLN A 131 10.55 -9.67 4.61
CA GLN A 131 9.47 -8.73 4.33
C GLN A 131 9.82 -7.77 3.19
N THR A 132 11.07 -7.27 3.11
CA THR A 132 11.50 -6.40 2.02
C THR A 132 11.48 -7.14 0.69
N LEU A 133 11.98 -8.38 0.67
CA LEU A 133 11.96 -9.25 -0.50
C LEU A 133 10.52 -9.52 -0.95
N LEU A 134 9.62 -9.93 -0.03
CA LEU A 134 8.21 -10.19 -0.33
C LEU A 134 7.51 -8.94 -0.87
N GLY A 135 7.71 -7.80 -0.21
CA GLY A 135 7.11 -6.53 -0.58
C GLY A 135 7.54 -6.02 -1.95
N ALA A 136 8.84 -6.09 -2.23
CA ALA A 136 9.46 -5.57 -3.44
C ALA A 136 9.55 -6.59 -4.60
N TRP A 137 9.20 -7.86 -4.37
CA TRP A 137 9.24 -8.89 -5.42
C TRP A 137 8.42 -8.43 -6.63
N PRO A 138 9.01 -8.36 -7.85
CA PRO A 138 8.30 -7.78 -8.98
C PRO A 138 7.02 -8.56 -9.29
N VAL A 139 5.86 -7.89 -9.18
CA VAL A 139 4.53 -8.51 -9.33
C VAL A 139 4.30 -9.06 -10.73
N GLU A 140 5.00 -8.55 -11.74
CA GLU A 140 4.93 -8.98 -13.13
C GLU A 140 5.49 -10.39 -13.36
N ILE A 141 6.27 -10.92 -12.40
CA ILE A 141 6.86 -12.26 -12.49
C ILE A 141 5.81 -13.31 -12.11
N GLU A 142 5.59 -14.27 -13.00
CA GLU A 142 4.73 -15.42 -12.71
C GLU A 142 5.42 -16.42 -11.76
N PRO A 143 4.67 -17.22 -10.98
CA PRO A 143 5.24 -18.07 -9.93
C PRO A 143 6.24 -19.13 -10.46
N ASP A 144 6.04 -19.58 -11.69
CA ASP A 144 6.88 -20.53 -12.41
C ASP A 144 7.98 -19.84 -13.25
N GLU A 145 7.91 -18.52 -13.44
CA GLU A 145 8.91 -17.74 -14.14
C GLU A 145 10.11 -17.44 -13.22
N ALA A 146 11.31 -17.75 -13.70
CA ALA A 146 12.53 -17.32 -13.05
C ALA A 146 12.96 -15.95 -13.60
N LEU A 147 13.50 -15.10 -12.72
CA LEU A 147 14.18 -13.89 -13.16
C LEU A 147 15.37 -14.26 -14.06
N ASP A 148 15.44 -13.65 -15.23
CA ASP A 148 16.66 -13.69 -16.04
C ASP A 148 17.84 -13.07 -15.28
N GLU A 149 19.06 -13.42 -15.68
CA GLU A 149 20.27 -13.04 -14.96
C GLU A 149 20.42 -11.51 -14.80
N PRO A 150 20.20 -10.66 -15.83
CA PRO A 150 20.24 -9.21 -15.68
C PRO A 150 19.22 -8.66 -14.68
N ARG A 151 17.95 -9.11 -14.75
CA ARG A 151 16.90 -8.65 -13.83
C ARG A 151 17.15 -9.14 -12.41
N ARG A 152 17.61 -10.38 -12.24
CA ARG A 152 17.99 -10.96 -10.95
C ARG A 152 19.13 -10.15 -10.31
N ALA A 153 20.20 -9.88 -11.05
CA ALA A 153 21.33 -9.10 -10.57
C ALA A 153 20.91 -7.67 -10.17
N ALA A 154 20.15 -6.98 -11.02
CA ALA A 154 19.65 -5.65 -10.72
C ALA A 154 18.74 -5.64 -9.46
N PHE A 155 17.91 -6.67 -9.29
CA PHE A 155 17.05 -6.78 -8.12
C PHE A 155 17.84 -7.12 -6.85
N GLN A 156 18.85 -8.00 -6.95
CA GLN A 156 19.77 -8.30 -5.86
C GLN A 156 20.48 -7.03 -5.37
N ASP A 157 20.97 -6.18 -6.28
CA ASP A 157 21.63 -4.92 -5.93
C ASP A 157 20.68 -3.95 -5.21
N ARG A 158 19.43 -3.84 -5.68
CA ARG A 158 18.39 -3.02 -5.03
C ARG A 158 18.11 -3.50 -3.60
N ILE A 159 17.95 -4.81 -3.41
CA ILE A 159 17.74 -5.41 -2.07
C ILE A 159 18.97 -5.19 -1.19
N GLY A 160 20.18 -5.40 -1.73
CA GLY A 160 21.45 -5.15 -1.05
C GLY A 160 21.55 -3.72 -0.53
N ALA A 161 21.27 -2.73 -1.37
CA ALA A 161 21.29 -1.32 -1.00
C ALA A 161 20.24 -1.00 0.09
N ALA A 162 19.01 -1.52 -0.05
CA ALA A 162 17.95 -1.31 0.93
C ALA A 162 18.27 -1.95 2.29
N MET A 163 18.84 -3.16 2.29
CA MET A 163 19.29 -3.85 3.50
C MET A 163 20.43 -3.11 4.18
N LEU A 164 21.46 -2.68 3.43
CA LEU A 164 22.58 -1.91 3.97
C LEU A 164 22.11 -0.59 4.60
N LYS A 165 21.21 0.13 3.94
CA LYS A 165 20.58 1.33 4.50
C LYS A 165 19.83 0.99 5.80
N SER A 166 19.02 -0.06 5.80
CA SER A 166 18.25 -0.50 6.96
C SER A 166 19.14 -0.75 8.20
N VAL A 167 20.18 -1.57 8.05
CA VAL A 167 21.05 -1.92 9.20
C VAL A 167 21.87 -0.73 9.71
N ARG A 168 22.21 0.23 8.84
CA ARG A 168 22.88 1.48 9.23
C ARG A 168 21.94 2.47 9.94
N GLU A 169 20.69 2.59 9.49
CA GLU A 169 19.68 3.41 10.17
C GLU A 169 19.27 2.80 11.51
N ALA A 170 19.20 1.46 11.60
CA ALA A 170 18.92 0.77 12.85
C ALA A 170 20.02 1.01 13.90
N ARG A 171 21.28 1.24 13.51
CA ARG A 171 22.40 1.53 14.44
C ARG A 171 22.58 0.47 15.54
N GLN A 172 22.25 -0.79 15.26
CA GLN A 172 22.39 -1.90 16.22
C GLN A 172 23.66 -2.71 15.97
N ARG A 173 24.00 -2.93 14.69
CA ARG A 173 25.14 -3.77 14.27
C ARG A 173 26.16 -3.03 13.42
N THR A 174 25.74 -2.04 12.63
CA THR A 174 26.58 -1.09 11.91
C THR A 174 25.91 0.30 11.96
N ASN A 175 26.59 1.36 11.55
CA ASN A 175 26.00 2.69 11.43
C ASN A 175 26.76 3.54 10.38
N TRP A 176 26.18 4.68 10.01
CA TRP A 176 26.76 5.58 9.00
C TRP A 176 28.10 6.22 9.38
N ASN A 177 28.36 6.44 10.67
CA ASN A 177 29.56 7.17 11.13
C ASN A 177 30.77 6.26 11.28
N VAL A 178 30.55 5.05 11.82
CA VAL A 178 31.58 4.03 12.05
C VAL A 178 31.05 2.70 11.52
N PRO A 179 31.17 2.44 10.20
CA PRO A 179 30.68 1.21 9.59
C PRO A 179 31.41 -0.03 10.14
N ARG A 180 30.64 -1.08 10.39
CA ARG A 180 31.17 -2.41 10.72
C ARG A 180 31.23 -3.27 9.46
N HIS A 181 32.35 -3.16 8.76
CA HIS A 181 32.58 -3.81 7.47
C HIS A 181 32.48 -5.34 7.52
N ASP A 182 32.78 -5.95 8.66
CA ASP A 182 32.60 -7.39 8.89
C ASP A 182 31.13 -7.80 8.77
N TYR A 183 30.23 -7.07 9.44
CA TYR A 183 28.80 -7.33 9.39
C TYR A 183 28.20 -6.97 8.02
N GLU A 184 28.64 -5.86 7.42
CA GLU A 184 28.18 -5.45 6.09
C GLU A 184 28.58 -6.46 5.00
N ALA A 185 29.79 -7.04 5.07
CA ALA A 185 30.21 -8.11 4.17
C ALA A 185 29.43 -9.41 4.42
N GLN A 186 29.12 -9.72 5.68
CA GLN A 186 28.29 -10.86 6.03
C GLN A 186 26.87 -10.75 5.46
N LEU A 187 26.27 -9.56 5.55
CA LEU A 187 24.95 -9.26 5.00
C LEU A 187 24.94 -9.37 3.47
N ASP A 188 25.96 -8.81 2.79
CA ASP A 188 26.12 -8.94 1.34
C ASP A 188 26.25 -10.41 0.90
N ALA A 189 27.07 -11.21 1.60
CA ALA A 189 27.21 -12.63 1.33
C ALA A 189 25.89 -13.41 1.53
N PHE A 190 25.13 -13.08 2.58
CA PHE A 190 23.79 -13.65 2.80
C PHE A 190 22.85 -13.37 1.61
N ILE A 191 22.80 -12.11 1.15
CA ILE A 191 21.93 -11.71 0.03
C ILE A 191 22.35 -12.40 -1.28
N LYS A 192 23.65 -12.55 -1.53
CA LYS A 192 24.19 -13.28 -2.69
C LYS A 192 23.79 -14.76 -2.70
N VAL A 193 23.78 -15.42 -1.54
CA VAL A 193 23.28 -16.81 -1.45
C VAL A 193 21.77 -16.85 -1.67
N ALA A 194 21.01 -15.98 -1.00
CA ALA A 194 19.55 -15.96 -1.12
C ALA A 194 19.08 -15.67 -2.56
N MET A 195 19.78 -14.80 -3.27
CA MET A 195 19.47 -14.44 -4.65
C MET A 195 20.25 -15.27 -5.67
N GLY A 196 20.97 -16.31 -5.26
CA GLY A 196 21.90 -17.07 -6.12
C GLY A 196 21.27 -17.62 -7.40
N SER A 197 22.06 -17.70 -8.47
CA SER A 197 21.67 -18.26 -9.76
C SER A 197 21.60 -19.80 -9.73
N GLY A 198 20.72 -20.39 -10.53
CA GLY A 198 20.59 -21.85 -10.65
C GLY A 198 19.51 -22.42 -9.75
N ALA A 199 19.68 -23.68 -9.29
CA ALA A 199 18.74 -24.31 -8.39
C ALA A 199 18.70 -23.58 -7.04
N ASN A 200 17.55 -23.00 -6.71
CA ASN A 200 17.38 -22.19 -5.52
C ASN A 200 16.09 -22.61 -4.77
N PRO A 201 16.15 -23.68 -3.96
CA PRO A 201 15.02 -24.16 -3.16
C PRO A 201 14.34 -23.09 -2.30
N PHE A 202 15.09 -22.10 -1.82
CA PHE A 202 14.53 -20.95 -1.11
C PHE A 202 13.63 -20.12 -2.03
N LEU A 203 14.15 -19.66 -3.19
CA LEU A 203 13.35 -18.86 -4.13
C LEU A 203 12.20 -19.66 -4.74
N ASP A 204 12.36 -20.98 -4.93
CA ASP A 204 11.29 -21.85 -5.43
C ASP A 204 10.10 -21.87 -4.46
N ASP A 205 10.36 -22.11 -3.17
CA ASP A 205 9.32 -22.10 -2.14
C ASP A 205 8.77 -20.68 -1.87
N PHE A 206 9.65 -19.67 -1.89
CA PHE A 206 9.29 -18.27 -1.72
C PHE A 206 8.33 -17.79 -2.81
N ARG A 207 8.59 -18.09 -4.09
CA ARG A 207 7.71 -17.69 -5.22
C ARG A 207 6.30 -18.26 -5.11
N GLN A 208 6.16 -19.49 -4.61
CA GLN A 208 4.84 -20.10 -4.37
C GLN A 208 4.05 -19.37 -3.27
N PHE A 209 4.73 -18.97 -2.20
CA PHE A 209 4.11 -18.16 -1.15
C PHE A 209 3.80 -16.73 -1.64
N GLU A 210 4.76 -16.10 -2.33
CA GLU A 210 4.60 -14.78 -2.93
C GLU A 210 3.38 -14.73 -3.85
N ALA A 211 3.17 -15.74 -4.70
CA ALA A 211 2.02 -15.79 -5.61
C ALA A 211 0.67 -15.64 -4.90
N THR A 212 0.52 -16.27 -3.73
CA THR A 212 -0.69 -16.15 -2.91
C THR A 212 -0.82 -14.73 -2.37
N ILE A 213 0.28 -14.16 -1.90
CA ILE A 213 0.34 -12.82 -1.32
C ILE A 213 0.23 -11.72 -2.40
N ALA A 214 0.62 -11.98 -3.65
CA ALA A 214 0.63 -11.02 -4.75
C ALA A 214 -0.78 -10.58 -5.13
N TRP A 215 -1.69 -11.55 -5.36
CA TRP A 215 -3.11 -11.27 -5.59
C TRP A 215 -3.72 -10.50 -4.43
N ASP A 216 -3.37 -10.94 -3.23
CA ASP A 216 -3.80 -10.35 -1.99
C ASP A 216 -3.35 -8.87 -1.86
N GLY A 217 -2.09 -8.59 -2.16
CA GLY A 217 -1.54 -7.25 -2.22
C GLY A 217 -2.20 -6.39 -3.28
N ALA A 218 -2.44 -6.93 -4.47
CA ALA A 218 -3.13 -6.23 -5.55
C ALA A 218 -4.55 -5.82 -5.13
N CYS A 219 -5.29 -6.70 -4.45
CA CYS A 219 -6.61 -6.36 -3.91
C CYS A 219 -6.54 -5.20 -2.90
N ASN A 220 -5.58 -5.23 -1.97
CA ASN A 220 -5.37 -4.13 -1.03
C ASN A 220 -5.00 -2.83 -1.74
N GLY A 221 -4.15 -2.89 -2.77
CA GLY A 221 -3.75 -1.73 -3.57
C GLY A 221 -4.93 -1.10 -4.32
N LEU A 222 -5.86 -1.92 -4.85
CA LEU A 222 -7.10 -1.44 -5.46
C LEU A 222 -8.03 -0.78 -4.44
N VAL A 223 -8.16 -1.35 -3.24
CA VAL A 223 -8.93 -0.76 -2.13
C VAL A 223 -8.35 0.59 -1.72
N GLU A 224 -7.04 0.67 -1.45
CA GLU A 224 -6.36 1.92 -1.11
C GLU A 224 -6.52 2.96 -2.21
N THR A 225 -6.37 2.55 -3.48
CA THR A 225 -6.52 3.42 -4.64
C THR A 225 -7.93 3.99 -4.76
N LEU A 226 -8.98 3.16 -4.67
CA LEU A 226 -10.35 3.63 -4.75
C LEU A 226 -10.68 4.58 -3.60
N ILE A 227 -10.29 4.23 -2.37
CA ILE A 227 -10.52 5.08 -1.19
C ILE A 227 -9.78 6.42 -1.36
N LYS A 228 -8.49 6.40 -1.74
CA LYS A 228 -7.70 7.61 -2.03
C LYS A 228 -8.39 8.51 -3.04
N LEU A 229 -8.94 7.95 -4.10
CA LEU A 229 -9.58 8.71 -5.18
C LEU A 229 -11.00 9.21 -4.84
N THR A 230 -11.66 8.66 -3.82
CA THR A 230 -13.08 8.96 -3.53
C THR A 230 -13.33 9.63 -2.17
N ALA A 231 -12.43 9.45 -1.21
CA ALA A 231 -12.49 10.09 0.10
C ALA A 231 -12.39 11.64 0.00
N PRO A 232 -12.85 12.38 1.03
CA PRO A 232 -12.67 13.82 1.13
C PRO A 232 -11.18 14.22 1.06
N GLY A 233 -10.84 15.11 0.12
CA GLY A 233 -9.47 15.56 -0.11
C GLY A 233 -9.08 15.60 -1.60
N VAL A 234 -7.82 15.95 -1.83
CA VAL A 234 -7.19 15.98 -3.15
C VAL A 234 -6.27 14.78 -3.28
N PRO A 235 -6.60 13.75 -4.11
CA PRO A 235 -5.73 12.60 -4.30
C PRO A 235 -4.43 12.99 -4.97
N ASP A 236 -3.34 12.51 -4.39
CA ASP A 236 -1.98 12.61 -4.92
C ASP A 236 -1.55 11.24 -5.45
N ILE A 237 -0.88 11.24 -6.61
CA ILE A 237 -0.36 10.04 -7.26
C ILE A 237 1.11 10.30 -7.54
N TYR A 238 1.98 9.62 -6.81
CA TYR A 238 3.41 9.67 -7.07
C TYR A 238 3.73 9.10 -8.45
N GLN A 239 4.74 9.66 -9.11
CA GLN A 239 5.12 9.26 -10.46
C GLN A 239 5.41 7.74 -10.51
N GLY A 240 4.77 7.02 -11.41
CA GLY A 240 4.93 5.57 -11.53
C GLY A 240 3.86 4.75 -10.79
N SER A 241 3.20 5.35 -9.79
CA SER A 241 2.19 4.68 -8.95
C SER A 241 0.80 4.56 -9.58
N GLU A 242 0.65 4.94 -10.86
CA GLU A 242 -0.52 4.55 -11.67
C GLU A 242 -0.54 3.05 -12.02
N LEU A 243 0.61 2.38 -11.86
CA LEU A 243 0.77 0.93 -11.83
C LEU A 243 1.17 0.48 -10.41
N TRP A 244 1.76 -0.71 -10.28
CA TRP A 244 2.24 -1.23 -9.01
C TRP A 244 3.53 -0.54 -8.56
N GLU A 245 3.42 0.33 -7.56
CA GLU A 245 4.51 1.04 -6.91
C GLU A 245 5.21 0.16 -5.88
N GLN A 246 6.20 -0.59 -6.36
CA GLN A 246 7.02 -1.51 -5.57
C GLN A 246 8.45 -1.01 -5.35
N SER A 247 8.62 0.30 -5.15
CA SER A 247 9.92 0.86 -4.80
C SER A 247 10.18 0.79 -3.28
N MET A 248 11.43 0.54 -2.93
CA MET A 248 11.93 0.63 -1.57
C MET A 248 12.33 2.07 -1.24
N VAL A 249 12.92 2.28 -0.07
CA VAL A 249 13.37 3.60 0.40
C VAL A 249 14.36 4.24 -0.59
N ASP A 250 14.38 5.57 -0.63
CA ASP A 250 15.39 6.38 -1.33
C ASP A 250 16.81 5.77 -1.26
N PRO A 251 17.53 5.66 -2.39
CA PRO A 251 17.18 6.16 -3.73
C PRO A 251 16.32 5.24 -4.61
N ASP A 252 15.83 4.09 -4.12
CA ASP A 252 15.10 3.14 -4.96
C ASP A 252 13.76 3.71 -5.48
N ASN A 253 13.08 4.56 -4.69
CA ASN A 253 11.87 5.30 -5.08
C ASN A 253 12.12 6.50 -6.00
N ARG A 254 13.37 6.74 -6.42
CA ARG A 254 13.77 7.81 -7.35
C ARG A 254 14.21 7.27 -8.72
N ARG A 255 14.06 5.97 -8.97
CA ARG A 255 14.33 5.36 -10.28
C ARG A 255 13.49 6.03 -11.38
N PRO A 256 13.99 6.09 -12.62
CA PRO A 256 13.25 6.68 -13.73
C PRO A 256 11.96 5.89 -14.00
N VAL A 257 10.89 6.62 -14.34
CA VAL A 257 9.60 6.05 -14.72
C VAL A 257 9.53 5.93 -16.24
N ASP A 258 9.17 4.74 -16.73
CA ASP A 258 8.86 4.54 -18.14
C ASP A 258 7.44 5.02 -18.45
N PHE A 259 7.33 6.31 -18.82
CA PHE A 259 6.06 6.91 -19.25
C PHE A 259 5.63 6.45 -20.65
N GLY A 260 6.56 5.99 -21.50
CA GLY A 260 6.24 5.47 -22.83
C GLY A 260 5.43 4.18 -22.74
N ALA A 261 5.89 3.23 -21.92
CA ALA A 261 5.17 2.00 -21.65
C ALA A 261 3.78 2.24 -21.02
N ARG A 262 3.69 3.18 -20.08
CA ARG A 262 2.42 3.56 -19.43
C ARG A 262 1.44 4.21 -20.40
N ALA A 263 1.91 5.12 -21.25
CA ALA A 263 1.07 5.73 -22.28
C ALA A 263 0.55 4.70 -23.28
N ALA A 264 1.40 3.74 -23.69
CA ALA A 264 0.99 2.64 -24.56
C ALA A 264 -0.07 1.74 -23.90
N LEU A 265 0.13 1.37 -22.63
CA LEU A 265 -0.87 0.59 -21.88
C LEU A 265 -2.18 1.36 -21.72
N LEU A 266 -2.12 2.65 -21.39
CA LEU A 266 -3.30 3.50 -21.27
C LEU A 266 -4.09 3.57 -22.58
N ALA A 267 -3.41 3.64 -23.72
CA ALA A 267 -4.05 3.68 -25.04
C ALA A 267 -4.75 2.36 -25.42
N GLN A 268 -4.34 1.23 -24.84
CA GLN A 268 -5.00 -0.07 -25.03
C GLN A 268 -6.28 -0.20 -24.18
N LEU A 269 -6.41 0.59 -23.12
CA LEU A 269 -7.60 0.58 -22.26
C LEU A 269 -8.76 1.33 -22.92
N GLN A 270 -9.91 0.67 -23.01
CA GLN A 270 -11.17 1.26 -23.46
C GLN A 270 -11.87 1.98 -22.31
N ASP A 271 -12.35 3.21 -22.55
CA ASP A 271 -12.95 4.07 -21.50
C ASP A 271 -14.16 3.44 -20.81
N ASP A 272 -14.97 2.68 -21.54
CA ASP A 272 -16.26 2.14 -21.10
C ASP A 272 -16.25 0.63 -20.81
N ALA A 273 -15.09 -0.03 -20.97
CA ALA A 273 -14.99 -1.46 -20.74
C ALA A 273 -15.15 -1.81 -19.24
N PRO A 274 -15.76 -2.95 -18.90
CA PRO A 274 -15.80 -3.45 -17.53
C PRO A 274 -14.39 -3.69 -16.97
N LEU A 275 -14.16 -3.35 -15.70
CA LEU A 275 -12.86 -3.57 -15.05
C LEU A 275 -12.64 -5.02 -14.59
N ALA A 276 -13.72 -5.77 -14.30
CA ALA A 276 -13.61 -7.13 -13.77
C ALA A 276 -12.72 -8.07 -14.60
N PRO A 277 -12.80 -8.11 -15.95
CA PRO A 277 -11.92 -8.96 -16.76
C PRO A 277 -10.42 -8.70 -16.56
N LEU A 278 -10.00 -7.46 -16.27
CA LEU A 278 -8.60 -7.10 -16.05
C LEU A 278 -8.01 -7.75 -14.79
N SER A 279 -8.86 -8.18 -13.85
CA SER A 279 -8.41 -8.87 -12.62
C SER A 279 -7.69 -10.20 -12.91
N ARG A 280 -7.97 -10.82 -14.06
CA ARG A 280 -7.33 -12.08 -14.50
C ARG A 280 -5.86 -11.90 -14.86
N HIS A 281 -5.47 -10.67 -15.20
CA HIS A 281 -4.11 -10.29 -15.59
C HIS A 281 -3.56 -9.19 -14.68
N PHE A 282 -3.99 -9.15 -13.42
CA PHE A 282 -3.70 -8.05 -12.49
C PHE A 282 -2.21 -7.67 -12.40
N ARG A 283 -1.30 -8.62 -12.64
CA ARG A 283 0.15 -8.42 -12.59
C ARG A 283 0.67 -7.32 -13.53
N ASP A 284 0.01 -7.07 -14.66
CA ASP A 284 0.40 -6.01 -15.60
C ASP A 284 0.09 -4.58 -15.09
N GLY A 285 -0.71 -4.46 -14.03
CA GLY A 285 -1.13 -3.17 -13.46
C GLY A 285 -2.21 -2.44 -14.25
N ALA A 286 -2.68 -2.98 -15.37
CA ALA A 286 -3.70 -2.39 -16.24
C ALA A 286 -5.00 -2.14 -15.48
N ILE A 287 -5.37 -3.03 -14.55
CA ILE A 287 -6.54 -2.87 -13.68
C ILE A 287 -6.45 -1.63 -12.79
N LYS A 288 -5.28 -1.35 -12.19
CA LYS A 288 -5.06 -0.18 -11.34
C LYS A 288 -5.06 1.10 -12.18
N LEU A 289 -4.42 1.07 -13.35
CA LEU A 289 -4.44 2.18 -14.31
C LEU A 289 -5.86 2.51 -14.81
N ALA A 290 -6.64 1.48 -15.15
CA ALA A 290 -8.04 1.62 -15.56
C ALA A 290 -8.92 2.22 -14.45
N LEU A 291 -8.74 1.77 -13.21
CA LEU A 291 -9.41 2.32 -12.03
C LEU A 291 -9.09 3.81 -11.86
N ILE A 292 -7.81 4.17 -11.89
CA ILE A 292 -7.37 5.57 -11.77
C ILE A 292 -7.97 6.42 -12.87
N ARG A 293 -7.87 5.99 -14.14
CA ARG A 293 -8.45 6.71 -15.30
C ARG A 293 -9.95 6.94 -15.12
N ARG A 294 -10.72 5.88 -14.80
CA ARG A 294 -12.18 5.92 -14.67
C ARG A 294 -12.62 6.85 -13.54
N VAL A 295 -11.98 6.75 -12.37
CA VAL A 295 -12.37 7.56 -11.21
C VAL A 295 -11.90 9.01 -11.36
N LEU A 296 -10.73 9.28 -11.94
CA LEU A 296 -10.31 10.66 -12.24
C LEU A 296 -11.22 11.33 -13.27
N ALA A 297 -11.68 10.60 -14.29
CA ALA A 297 -12.69 11.09 -15.23
C ALA A 297 -14.01 11.42 -14.52
N LEU A 298 -14.45 10.56 -13.59
CA LEU A 298 -15.63 10.81 -12.76
C LEU A 298 -15.44 12.05 -11.87
N ARG A 299 -14.27 12.21 -11.26
CA ARG A 299 -13.91 13.40 -10.46
C ARG A 299 -13.99 14.68 -11.29
N ARG A 300 -13.49 14.65 -12.52
CA ARG A 300 -13.55 15.80 -13.44
C ARG A 300 -14.99 16.13 -13.83
N ARG A 301 -15.82 15.13 -14.12
CA ARG A 301 -17.23 15.32 -14.49
C ARG A 301 -18.07 15.85 -13.33
N HIS A 302 -17.81 15.39 -12.10
CA HIS A 302 -18.54 15.79 -10.90
C HIS A 302 -17.65 16.54 -9.91
N ALA A 303 -16.92 17.55 -10.37
CA ALA A 303 -15.91 18.25 -9.55
C ALA A 303 -16.46 18.77 -8.21
N GLY A 304 -17.67 19.33 -8.21
CA GLY A 304 -18.34 19.78 -6.99
C GLY A 304 -18.60 18.65 -5.99
N LEU A 305 -18.97 17.45 -6.46
CA LEU A 305 -19.23 16.30 -5.59
C LEU A 305 -17.97 15.92 -4.82
N PHE A 306 -16.83 15.90 -5.51
CA PHE A 306 -15.58 15.48 -4.90
C PHE A 306 -14.92 16.57 -4.06
N ALA A 307 -15.11 17.85 -4.40
CA ALA A 307 -14.63 18.99 -3.62
C ALA A 307 -15.49 19.26 -2.37
N ASP A 308 -16.81 19.31 -2.55
CA ASP A 308 -17.73 19.88 -1.57
C ASP A 308 -18.78 18.90 -1.06
N GLY A 309 -19.01 17.78 -1.77
CA GLY A 309 -19.97 16.76 -1.39
C GLY A 309 -19.69 16.19 0.00
N ASP A 310 -20.76 15.76 0.65
CA ASP A 310 -20.74 15.27 2.02
C ASP A 310 -19.98 13.93 2.16
N TYR A 311 -20.02 13.39 3.37
CA TYR A 311 -19.46 12.07 3.69
C TYR A 311 -20.34 11.37 4.72
N GLN A 312 -21.08 10.34 4.28
CA GLN A 312 -21.92 9.53 5.16
C GLN A 312 -21.41 8.08 5.18
N PRO A 313 -20.92 7.58 6.33
CA PRO A 313 -20.67 6.16 6.50
C PRO A 313 -21.93 5.35 6.27
N LEU A 314 -21.80 4.20 5.59
CA LEU A 314 -22.90 3.28 5.38
C LEU A 314 -22.73 2.09 6.34
N GLU A 315 -23.75 1.84 7.16
CA GLU A 315 -23.80 0.61 7.94
C GLU A 315 -24.10 -0.57 7.02
N VAL A 316 -23.22 -1.56 7.07
CA VAL A 316 -23.34 -2.79 6.29
C VAL A 316 -23.89 -3.89 7.19
N ALA A 317 -24.94 -4.57 6.74
CA ALA A 317 -25.50 -5.73 7.44
C ALA A 317 -25.08 -7.03 6.74
N GLY A 318 -25.04 -8.14 7.49
CA GLY A 318 -24.71 -9.47 6.97
C GLY A 318 -23.44 -10.07 7.58
N ALA A 319 -23.11 -11.30 7.17
CA ALA A 319 -22.01 -12.07 7.75
C ALA A 319 -20.64 -11.41 7.56
N ASP A 320 -20.46 -10.65 6.46
CA ASP A 320 -19.22 -9.96 6.13
C ASP A 320 -19.22 -8.47 6.51
N ALA A 321 -20.24 -7.97 7.22
CA ALA A 321 -20.38 -6.56 7.59
C ALA A 321 -19.11 -5.93 8.18
N LYS A 322 -18.42 -6.65 9.08
CA LYS A 322 -17.19 -6.18 9.74
C LYS A 322 -15.98 -6.05 8.80
N ARG A 323 -16.09 -6.58 7.58
CA ARG A 323 -15.06 -6.58 6.55
C ARG A 323 -15.38 -5.61 5.43
N VAL A 324 -16.54 -4.95 5.43
CA VAL A 324 -16.90 -4.00 4.39
C VAL A 324 -16.74 -2.58 4.93
N LEU A 325 -16.00 -1.78 4.20
CA LEU A 325 -15.96 -0.34 4.38
C LEU A 325 -16.83 0.28 3.29
N ALA A 326 -17.87 1.00 3.68
CA ALA A 326 -18.77 1.64 2.73
C ALA A 326 -19.15 3.05 3.18
N PHE A 327 -19.31 3.95 2.21
CA PHE A 327 -19.77 5.31 2.45
C PHE A 327 -20.40 5.90 1.20
N THR A 328 -21.24 6.90 1.39
CA THR A 328 -21.76 7.73 0.31
C THR A 328 -21.17 9.14 0.35
N ARG A 329 -21.19 9.79 -0.81
CA ARG A 329 -20.97 11.22 -0.95
C ARG A 329 -22.08 11.79 -1.81
N THR A 330 -22.70 12.88 -1.37
CA THR A 330 -23.81 13.52 -2.07
C THR A 330 -23.54 15.01 -2.22
N GLN A 331 -23.85 15.54 -3.41
CA GLN A 331 -23.88 16.96 -3.68
C GLN A 331 -24.99 17.24 -4.70
N GLY A 332 -25.97 18.05 -4.32
CA GLY A 332 -27.13 18.32 -5.18
C GLY A 332 -27.84 17.03 -5.57
N GLU A 333 -27.98 16.81 -6.88
CA GLU A 333 -28.69 15.64 -7.45
C GLU A 333 -27.74 14.52 -7.91
N VAL A 334 -26.54 14.46 -7.33
CA VAL A 334 -25.57 13.40 -7.59
C VAL A 334 -25.16 12.74 -6.28
N THR A 335 -25.26 11.41 -6.23
CA THR A 335 -24.75 10.60 -5.12
C THR A 335 -23.78 9.54 -5.62
N LEU A 336 -22.62 9.47 -4.98
CA LEU A 336 -21.64 8.40 -5.10
C LEU A 336 -21.80 7.41 -3.95
N LEU A 337 -21.72 6.12 -4.22
CA LEU A 337 -21.55 5.08 -3.22
C LEU A 337 -20.23 4.37 -3.47
N VAL A 338 -19.42 4.25 -2.42
CA VAL A 338 -18.15 3.55 -2.43
C VAL A 338 -18.24 2.38 -1.47
N ALA A 339 -17.83 1.20 -1.92
CA ALA A 339 -17.71 0.02 -1.07
C ALA A 339 -16.36 -0.67 -1.34
N ALA A 340 -15.73 -1.16 -0.29
CA ALA A 340 -14.49 -1.92 -0.36
C ALA A 340 -14.51 -3.06 0.64
N THR A 341 -14.13 -4.25 0.19
CA THR A 341 -14.01 -5.44 1.03
C THR A 341 -12.58 -5.52 1.57
N LEU A 342 -12.47 -5.27 2.86
CA LEU A 342 -11.26 -5.44 3.66
C LEU A 342 -10.97 -6.91 3.91
N ARG A 343 -9.72 -7.21 4.27
CA ARG A 343 -9.22 -8.58 4.38
C ARG A 343 -9.91 -9.47 5.42
N PRO A 344 -9.91 -10.80 5.18
CA PRO A 344 -9.55 -11.44 3.92
C PRO A 344 -10.60 -11.15 2.85
N TRP A 345 -10.17 -10.80 1.62
CA TRP A 345 -11.10 -10.68 0.51
C TRP A 345 -11.61 -12.08 0.16
N LEU A 346 -12.91 -12.28 0.27
CA LEU A 346 -13.55 -13.54 -0.08
C LEU A 346 -13.97 -13.50 -1.55
N ARG A 347 -13.53 -14.49 -2.33
CA ARG A 347 -14.03 -14.72 -3.71
C ARG A 347 -15.54 -15.02 -3.73
N THR A 348 -16.12 -15.38 -2.58
CA THR A 348 -17.55 -15.62 -2.38
C THR A 348 -18.03 -14.81 -1.18
N PRO A 349 -18.18 -13.49 -1.31
CA PRO A 349 -18.70 -12.68 -0.21
C PRO A 349 -20.17 -13.05 0.05
N ALA A 350 -20.60 -12.94 1.31
CA ALA A 350 -22.02 -13.00 1.62
C ALA A 350 -22.74 -11.86 0.88
N ALA A 351 -23.92 -12.16 0.32
CA ALA A 351 -24.74 -11.16 -0.35
C ALA A 351 -25.00 -9.99 0.60
N THR A 352 -24.49 -8.82 0.21
CA THR A 352 -24.63 -7.59 0.97
C THR A 352 -25.48 -6.65 0.14
N ALA A 353 -26.71 -6.36 0.57
CA ALA A 353 -27.67 -5.62 -0.25
C ALA A 353 -27.19 -4.20 -0.56
N LEU A 354 -27.35 -3.79 -1.82
CA LEU A 354 -27.21 -2.39 -2.23
C LEU A 354 -28.33 -1.55 -1.58
N PRO A 355 -28.03 -0.42 -0.92
CA PRO A 355 -29.07 0.42 -0.36
C PRO A 355 -29.94 1.03 -1.46
N PRO A 356 -31.22 1.33 -1.18
CA PRO A 356 -32.08 2.02 -2.14
C PRO A 356 -31.44 3.30 -2.68
N CYS A 357 -31.65 3.59 -3.96
CA CYS A 357 -31.18 4.84 -4.57
C CYS A 357 -31.82 6.04 -3.84
N PRO A 358 -31.02 6.98 -3.31
CA PRO A 358 -31.57 8.12 -2.57
C PRO A 358 -32.23 9.17 -3.48
N ILE A 359 -32.01 9.10 -4.79
CA ILE A 359 -32.53 10.04 -5.77
C ILE A 359 -33.80 9.45 -6.40
N ALA A 360 -34.94 10.08 -6.14
CA ALA A 360 -36.23 9.65 -6.68
C ALA A 360 -36.21 9.59 -8.22
N GLY A 361 -36.60 8.44 -8.78
CA GLY A 361 -36.64 8.20 -10.22
C GLY A 361 -35.28 7.84 -10.85
N ALA A 362 -34.20 7.81 -10.09
CA ALA A 362 -32.89 7.35 -10.55
C ALA A 362 -32.57 5.93 -10.07
N ALA A 363 -31.64 5.27 -10.74
CA ALA A 363 -31.09 3.97 -10.35
C ALA A 363 -29.57 4.07 -10.17
N TRP A 364 -29.01 3.17 -9.37
CA TRP A 364 -27.57 3.02 -9.25
C TRP A 364 -26.99 2.49 -10.56
N ARG A 365 -25.92 3.13 -11.03
CA ARG A 365 -25.06 2.63 -12.11
C ARG A 365 -23.72 2.21 -11.52
N ASP A 366 -23.26 1.01 -11.86
CA ASP A 366 -21.91 0.56 -11.53
C ASP A 366 -20.91 1.28 -12.43
N VAL A 367 -20.09 2.13 -11.82
CA VAL A 367 -19.09 2.93 -12.52
C VAL A 367 -17.93 2.06 -13.01
N LEU A 368 -17.59 0.97 -12.32
CA LEU A 368 -16.45 0.13 -12.66
C LEU A 368 -16.80 -0.87 -13.77
N GLN A 369 -18.02 -1.41 -13.74
CA GLN A 369 -18.50 -2.33 -14.78
C GLN A 369 -19.19 -1.63 -15.95
N ASN A 370 -19.57 -0.36 -15.78
CA ASN A 370 -20.34 0.42 -16.75
C ASN A 370 -21.69 -0.22 -17.11
N THR A 371 -22.39 -0.74 -16.11
CA THR A 371 -23.70 -1.38 -16.23
C THR A 371 -24.68 -0.81 -15.21
N ALA A 372 -25.96 -1.15 -15.33
CA ALA A 372 -26.88 -1.01 -14.19
C ALA A 372 -26.31 -1.79 -13.00
N ALA A 373 -26.49 -1.28 -11.78
CA ALA A 373 -26.03 -1.97 -10.59
C ALA A 373 -26.79 -3.30 -10.42
N SER A 374 -26.06 -4.35 -10.05
CA SER A 374 -26.66 -5.56 -9.48
C SER A 374 -27.01 -5.33 -8.01
N ASP A 375 -27.81 -6.22 -7.42
CA ASP A 375 -28.38 -6.03 -6.07
C ASP A 375 -27.34 -6.03 -4.90
N GLY A 376 -26.04 -6.12 -5.19
CA GLY A 376 -24.98 -6.33 -4.20
C GLY A 376 -23.94 -5.20 -4.09
N LEU A 377 -23.60 -4.81 -2.87
CA LEU A 377 -22.49 -3.90 -2.53
C LEU A 377 -21.10 -4.48 -2.80
N CYS A 378 -20.99 -5.80 -2.87
CA CYS A 378 -19.71 -6.51 -2.99
C CYS A 378 -19.73 -7.41 -4.22
N SER A 379 -18.65 -7.37 -5.00
CA SER A 379 -18.43 -8.24 -6.16
C SER A 379 -17.55 -9.44 -5.79
N ALA A 380 -17.81 -10.59 -6.44
CA ALA A 380 -16.93 -11.75 -6.41
C ALA A 380 -15.68 -11.56 -7.30
N GLU A 381 -15.69 -10.57 -8.20
CA GLU A 381 -14.62 -10.34 -9.17
C GLU A 381 -13.65 -9.23 -8.73
N LEU A 382 -14.12 -8.26 -7.95
CA LEU A 382 -13.32 -7.13 -7.47
C LEU A 382 -13.50 -6.90 -5.96
N PRO A 383 -12.44 -6.48 -5.24
CA PRO A 383 -12.53 -6.10 -3.82
C PRO A 383 -13.16 -4.73 -3.60
N ILE A 384 -13.63 -4.08 -4.67
CA ILE A 384 -14.09 -2.71 -4.68
C ILE A 384 -15.36 -2.58 -5.52
N SER A 385 -16.21 -1.62 -5.16
CA SER A 385 -17.41 -1.26 -5.89
C SER A 385 -17.63 0.25 -5.82
N LEU A 386 -18.03 0.82 -6.95
CA LEU A 386 -18.26 2.26 -7.09
C LEU A 386 -19.55 2.46 -7.86
N PHE A 387 -20.57 3.01 -7.22
CA PHE A 387 -21.84 3.29 -7.84
C PHE A 387 -22.09 4.80 -7.89
N ILE A 388 -22.80 5.24 -8.92
CA ILE A 388 -23.28 6.61 -9.01
C ILE A 388 -24.77 6.61 -9.34
N ALA A 389 -25.49 7.52 -8.71
CA ALA A 389 -26.86 7.87 -9.06
C ALA A 389 -26.88 9.37 -9.37
N GLU A 390 -27.46 9.71 -10.52
CA GLU A 390 -27.67 11.08 -11.00
C GLU A 390 -29.08 11.15 -11.59
N ARG A 391 -29.76 12.31 -11.48
CA ARG A 391 -31.00 12.50 -12.24
C ARG A 391 -30.69 12.51 -13.75
N PRO A 392 -31.57 11.92 -14.59
CA PRO A 392 -31.42 11.91 -16.05
C PRO A 392 -31.33 13.31 -16.67
#